data_AF-A0A7H9SSA9-F1
#
_entry.id   AF-A0A7H9SSA9-F1
#
_cell.length_a   1.000
_cell.length_b   1.000
_cell.length_c   1.000
_cell.angle_alpha   90.00
_cell.angle_beta   90.00
_cell.angle_gamma   90.00
#
_symmetry.space_group_name_H-M   'P 1'
#
loop_
_entity.id
_entity.type
_entity.pdbx_description
1 polymer ?
#
loop_
_entity_poly.entity_id
_entity_poly.type
_entity_poly.pdbx_seq_one_letter_code
_entity_poly.pdbx_strand_id
1 'polypeptide(L)'
;HDANGVPVDIVLNPLGVPSRMNVGQILETHLGMAAKGLGEQIDKMLKQQREIAELREFLDKIYNKVGGEQEDLDSLTDDEILVLAGNLRAGVPLATPVFDGAEEGQIKELLELAELPRSGQTVLYDGRTGEKFD
;
A
#
# COMPACT_ATOMS: atom_id res chain seq x y z
N HIS A 1 12.46 -11.79 8.28
CA HIS A 1 12.63 -10.47 7.63
C HIS A 1 12.38 -10.64 6.14
N ASP A 2 12.08 -9.57 5.42
CA ASP A 2 11.94 -9.61 3.96
C ASP A 2 13.32 -9.53 3.26
N ALA A 3 13.33 -9.49 1.92
CA ALA A 3 14.57 -9.37 1.15
C ALA A 3 15.34 -8.05 1.38
N ASN A 4 14.68 -7.02 1.92
CA ASN A 4 15.28 -5.73 2.23
C ASN A 4 15.81 -5.67 3.68
N GLY A 5 15.71 -6.77 4.43
CA GLY A 5 16.13 -6.82 5.83
C GLY A 5 15.11 -6.23 6.81
N VAL A 6 13.90 -5.88 6.35
CA VAL A 6 12.84 -5.34 7.20
C VAL A 6 12.25 -6.48 8.04
N PRO A 7 12.30 -6.40 9.38
CA PRO A 7 11.71 -7.40 10.25
C PRO A 7 10.18 -7.33 10.20
N VAL A 8 9.53 -8.46 10.50
CA VAL A 8 8.09 -8.51 10.73
C VAL A 8 7.83 -8.25 12.21
N ASP A 9 6.90 -7.35 12.52
CA ASP A 9 6.60 -6.97 13.90
C ASP A 9 5.75 -8.02 14.63
N ILE A 10 4.79 -8.65 13.92
CA ILE A 10 3.82 -9.58 14.50
C ILE A 10 3.65 -10.78 13.55
N VAL A 11 3.72 -11.99 14.11
CA VAL A 11 3.44 -13.24 13.39
C VAL A 11 2.12 -13.82 13.88
N LEU A 12 1.17 -14.02 12.96
CA LEU A 12 -0.14 -14.59 13.25
C LEU A 12 -0.26 -16.02 12.71
N ASN A 13 -1.05 -16.86 13.38
CA ASN A 13 -1.31 -18.23 12.93
C ASN A 13 -2.40 -18.24 11.84
N PRO A 14 -2.12 -18.76 10.63
CA PRO A 14 -3.08 -18.74 9.52
C PRO A 14 -4.30 -19.64 9.75
N LEU A 15 -4.22 -20.66 10.62
CA LEU A 15 -5.30 -21.64 10.83
C LEU A 15 -6.58 -21.02 11.45
N GLY A 16 -6.46 -19.86 12.09
CA GLY A 16 -7.59 -19.15 12.70
C GLY A 16 -8.53 -18.48 11.69
N VAL A 17 -8.05 -18.20 10.48
CA VAL A 17 -8.82 -17.45 9.47
C VAL A 17 -9.89 -18.34 8.80
N PRO A 18 -9.56 -19.53 8.25
CA PRO A 18 -10.57 -20.38 7.61
C PRO A 18 -11.62 -20.89 8.60
N SER A 19 -11.18 -21.25 9.83
CA SER A 19 -12.07 -21.80 10.86
C SER A 19 -13.13 -20.80 11.36
N ARG A 20 -12.84 -19.49 11.30
CA ARG A 20 -13.78 -18.43 11.69
C ARG A 20 -14.46 -17.75 10.51
N MET A 21 -14.09 -18.13 9.28
CA MET A 21 -14.56 -17.52 8.04
C MET A 21 -14.36 -15.99 7.98
N ASN A 22 -13.30 -15.48 8.62
CA ASN A 22 -13.04 -14.04 8.68
C ASN A 22 -12.05 -13.59 7.58
N VAL A 23 -12.47 -13.69 6.32
CA VAL A 23 -11.65 -13.35 5.14
C VAL A 23 -11.25 -11.87 5.11
N GLY A 24 -12.04 -10.99 5.76
CA GLY A 24 -11.77 -9.56 5.84
C GLY A 24 -10.38 -9.23 6.39
N GLN A 25 -9.84 -10.05 7.31
CA GLN A 25 -8.49 -9.85 7.86
C GLN A 25 -7.39 -10.00 6.80
N ILE A 26 -7.58 -10.90 5.83
CA ILE A 26 -6.62 -11.09 4.73
C ILE A 26 -6.72 -9.90 3.77
N LEU A 27 -7.93 -9.48 3.43
CA LEU A 27 -8.15 -8.31 2.55
C LEU A 27 -7.59 -7.04 3.17
N GLU A 28 -7.80 -6.82 4.47
CA GLU A 28 -7.21 -5.71 5.24
C GLU A 28 -5.68 -5.76 5.23
N THR A 29 -5.10 -6.95 5.39
CA THR A 29 -3.63 -7.11 5.34
C THR A 29 -3.08 -6.73 3.97
N HIS A 30 -3.71 -7.19 2.88
CA HIS A 30 -3.30 -6.82 1.52
C HIS A 30 -3.47 -5.33 1.24
N LEU A 31 -4.60 -4.75 1.66
CA LEU A 31 -4.88 -3.33 1.48
C LEU A 31 -3.92 -2.45 2.29
N GLY A 32 -3.64 -2.83 3.54
CA GLY A 32 -2.67 -2.15 4.39
C GLY A 32 -1.24 -2.25 3.86
N MET A 33 -0.88 -3.40 3.28
CA MET A 33 0.40 -3.59 2.60
C MET A 33 0.54 -2.65 1.38
N ALA A 34 -0.51 -2.55 0.56
CA ALA A 34 -0.55 -1.60 -0.55
C ALA A 34 -0.45 -0.15 -0.07
N ALA A 35 -1.25 0.24 0.92
CA ALA A 35 -1.24 1.58 1.52
C ALA A 35 0.16 2.00 1.99
N LYS A 36 0.86 1.12 2.71
CA LYS A 36 2.23 1.37 3.17
C LYS A 36 3.20 1.49 2.00
N GLY A 37 3.15 0.56 1.04
CA GLY A 37 4.02 0.57 -0.13
C GLY A 37 3.85 1.82 -1.00
N LEU A 38 2.61 2.32 -1.18
CA LEU A 38 2.35 3.59 -1.86
C LEU A 38 3.00 4.77 -1.12
N GLY A 39 2.93 4.79 0.21
CA GLY A 39 3.62 5.79 1.03
C GLY A 39 5.14 5.75 0.87
N GLU A 40 5.72 4.55 0.81
CA GLU A 40 7.16 4.36 0.55
C GLU A 40 7.57 4.85 -0.86
N GLN A 41 6.71 4.66 -1.88
CA GLN A 41 6.94 5.23 -3.21
C GLN A 41 6.90 6.77 -3.17
N ILE A 42 5.90 7.36 -2.50
CA ILE A 42 5.83 8.83 -2.32
C ILE A 42 7.08 9.36 -1.61
N ASP A 43 7.51 8.71 -0.52
CA ASP A 43 8.72 9.07 0.21
C ASP A 43 9.99 9.01 -0.67
N LYS A 44 10.10 7.98 -1.50
CA LYS A 44 11.18 7.83 -2.48
C LYS A 44 11.16 8.95 -3.52
N MET A 45 10.00 9.31 -4.07
CA MET A 45 9.86 10.42 -5.02
C MET A 45 10.27 11.76 -4.41
N LEU A 46 9.84 12.04 -3.18
CA LEU A 46 10.20 13.26 -2.45
C LEU A 46 11.70 13.34 -2.14
N LYS A 47 12.31 12.23 -1.68
CA LYS A 47 13.76 12.15 -1.41
C LYS A 47 14.61 12.32 -2.67
N GLN A 48 14.11 11.83 -3.81
CA GLN A 48 14.75 11.98 -5.12
C GLN A 48 14.54 13.36 -5.75
N GLN A 49 13.75 14.24 -5.12
CA GLN A 49 13.38 15.55 -5.66
C GLN A 49 12.83 15.47 -7.08
N ARG A 50 11.96 14.49 -7.33
CA ARG A 50 11.29 14.35 -8.63
C ARG A 50 10.44 15.56 -8.95
N GLU A 51 10.23 15.78 -10.25
CA GLU A 51 9.37 16.84 -10.75
C GLU A 51 7.96 16.74 -10.15
N ILE A 52 7.38 17.89 -9.79
CA ILE A 52 6.07 17.91 -9.13
C ILE A 52 4.96 17.34 -10.02
N ALA A 53 5.13 17.44 -11.34
CA ALA A 53 4.23 16.83 -12.31
C ALA A 53 4.19 15.29 -12.17
N GLU A 54 5.33 14.64 -11.93
CA GLU A 54 5.36 13.19 -11.69
C GLU A 54 4.64 12.81 -10.39
N LEU A 55 4.82 13.62 -9.34
CA LEU A 55 4.16 13.40 -8.05
C LEU A 55 2.64 13.56 -8.18
N ARG A 56 2.17 14.59 -8.88
CA ARG A 56 0.74 14.79 -9.17
C ARG A 56 0.17 13.63 -9.98
N GLU A 57 0.88 13.17 -11.01
CA GLU A 57 0.44 12.02 -11.81
C GLU A 57 0.36 10.75 -10.97
N PHE A 58 1.32 10.54 -10.06
CA PHE A 58 1.28 9.38 -9.15
C PHE A 58 0.12 9.46 -8.17
N LEU A 59 -0.14 10.64 -7.58
CA LEU A 59 -1.31 10.85 -6.71
C LEU A 59 -2.62 10.67 -7.47
N ASP A 60 -2.73 11.17 -8.71
CA ASP A 60 -3.91 10.95 -9.56
C ASP A 60 -4.16 9.47 -9.83
N LYS A 61 -3.09 8.67 -10.04
CA LYS A 61 -3.22 7.21 -10.17
C LYS A 61 -3.76 6.57 -8.90
N ILE A 62 -3.31 7.03 -7.72
CA ILE A 62 -3.77 6.50 -6.44
C ILE A 62 -5.24 6.84 -6.18
N TYR A 63 -5.61 8.13 -6.31
CA TYR A 63 -6.93 8.62 -5.93
C TYR A 63 -8.01 8.41 -7.00
N ASN A 64 -7.66 8.53 -8.28
CA ASN A 64 -8.66 8.65 -9.36
C ASN A 64 -8.66 7.51 -10.37
N LYS A 65 -7.66 6.61 -10.33
CA LYS A 65 -7.57 5.50 -11.29
C LYS A 65 -7.88 4.14 -10.68
N VAL A 66 -7.81 3.99 -9.36
CA VAL A 66 -8.09 2.73 -8.68
C VAL A 66 -9.38 2.82 -7.87
N GLY A 67 -10.51 2.84 -8.59
CA GLY A 67 -11.85 2.85 -7.99
C GLY A 67 -12.17 4.08 -7.15
N GLY A 68 -13.37 4.11 -6.57
CA GLY A 68 -13.79 5.18 -5.64
C GLY A 68 -14.29 6.47 -6.31
N GLU A 69 -14.50 7.48 -5.47
CA GLU A 69 -14.89 8.83 -5.86
C GLU A 69 -13.70 9.57 -6.46
N GLN A 70 -13.96 10.46 -7.44
CA GLN A 70 -12.89 11.26 -8.03
C GLN A 70 -12.58 12.47 -7.16
N GLU A 71 -11.31 12.62 -6.82
CA GLU A 71 -10.75 13.74 -6.08
C GLU A 71 -10.14 14.78 -7.03
N ASP A 72 -10.43 16.05 -6.78
CA ASP A 72 -9.92 17.18 -7.57
C ASP A 72 -8.55 17.64 -7.07
N LEU A 73 -7.50 16.96 -7.54
CA LEU A 73 -6.10 17.31 -7.25
C LEU A 73 -5.62 18.56 -8.01
N ASP A 74 -6.30 18.94 -9.10
CA ASP A 74 -5.94 20.11 -9.91
C ASP A 74 -6.27 21.42 -9.20
N SER A 75 -7.21 21.39 -8.26
CA SER A 75 -7.54 22.51 -7.37
C SER A 75 -6.41 22.87 -6.39
N LEU A 76 -5.50 21.94 -6.09
CA LEU A 76 -4.42 22.13 -5.13
C LEU A 76 -3.22 22.83 -5.77
N THR A 77 -2.62 23.75 -5.03
CA THR A 77 -1.33 24.36 -5.40
C THR A 77 -0.17 23.38 -5.25
N ASP A 78 0.96 23.72 -5.86
CA ASP A 78 2.18 22.91 -5.78
C ASP A 78 2.69 22.73 -4.34
N ASP A 79 2.65 23.79 -3.54
CA ASP A 79 3.02 23.72 -2.13
C ASP A 79 2.06 22.81 -1.34
N GLU A 80 0.76 22.85 -1.64
CA GLU A 80 -0.24 21.98 -1.01
C GLU A 80 -0.05 20.51 -1.40
N ILE A 81 0.31 20.22 -2.65
CA ILE A 81 0.65 18.86 -3.09
C ILE A 81 1.88 18.34 -2.35
N LEU A 82 2.90 19.18 -2.15
CA LEU A 82 4.09 18.78 -1.39
C LEU A 82 3.76 18.50 0.09
N VAL A 83 2.89 19.31 0.70
CA VAL A 83 2.40 19.08 2.07
C VAL A 83 1.60 17.78 2.15
N LEU A 84 0.68 17.56 1.21
CA LEU A 84 -0.12 16.33 1.12
C LEU A 84 0.79 15.12 1.00
N ALA A 85 1.68 15.10 0.00
CA ALA A 85 2.64 14.02 -0.20
C ALA A 85 3.52 13.81 1.04
N GLY A 86 3.94 14.88 1.70
CA GLY A 86 4.68 14.84 2.97
C GLY A 86 3.94 14.08 4.07
N ASN A 87 2.63 14.25 4.17
CA ASN A 87 1.78 13.53 5.13
C ASN A 87 1.57 12.06 4.76
N LEU A 88 1.60 11.73 3.47
CA LEU A 88 1.35 10.37 2.97
C LEU A 88 2.59 9.45 3.00
N ARG A 89 3.77 9.96 3.37
CA ARG A 89 5.05 9.20 3.39
C ARG A 89 5.03 7.94 4.26
N ALA A 90 4.24 7.93 5.34
CA ALA A 90 4.13 6.79 6.24
C ALA A 90 3.17 5.70 5.72
N GLY A 91 2.39 6.03 4.68
CA GLY A 91 1.33 5.20 4.14
C GLY A 91 0.17 6.07 3.69
N VAL A 92 -0.49 5.68 2.60
CA VAL A 92 -1.69 6.36 2.10
C VAL A 92 -2.91 5.88 2.90
N PRO A 93 -3.64 6.75 3.60
CA PRO A 93 -4.88 6.37 4.27
C PRO A 93 -5.93 5.96 3.24
N LEU A 94 -6.53 4.78 3.43
CA LEU A 94 -7.57 4.25 2.56
C LEU A 94 -8.87 4.07 3.34
N ALA A 95 -9.99 4.35 2.70
CA ALA A 95 -11.33 4.17 3.26
C ALA A 95 -12.05 3.04 2.51
N THR A 96 -12.63 2.10 3.25
CA THR A 96 -13.46 1.02 2.70
C THR A 96 -14.79 0.98 3.46
N PRO A 97 -15.88 1.51 2.89
CA PRO A 97 -17.21 1.44 3.49
C PRO A 97 -17.63 -0.01 3.79
N VAL A 98 -18.45 -0.20 4.84
CA VAL A 98 -18.82 -1.53 5.37
C VAL A 98 -19.54 -2.41 4.33
N PHE A 99 -20.26 -1.80 3.38
CA PHE A 99 -21.07 -2.50 2.38
C PHE A 99 -20.74 -2.13 0.93
N ASP A 100 -19.77 -1.25 0.72
CA ASP A 100 -19.33 -0.77 -0.59
C ASP A 100 -17.81 -0.59 -0.55
N GLY A 101 -17.15 -1.68 -0.16
CA GLY A 101 -15.71 -1.69 0.12
C GLY A 101 -14.87 -1.90 -1.13
N ALA A 102 -13.55 -1.80 -0.95
CA ALA A 102 -12.61 -2.06 -2.03
C ALA A 102 -12.74 -3.49 -2.59
N GLU A 103 -12.91 -3.59 -3.91
CA GLU A 103 -12.95 -4.87 -4.61
C GLU A 103 -11.54 -5.49 -4.69
N GLU A 104 -11.46 -6.82 -4.76
CA GLU A 104 -10.16 -7.52 -4.85
C GLU A 104 -9.33 -7.06 -6.06
N GLY A 105 -9.99 -6.72 -7.18
CA GLY A 105 -9.34 -6.17 -8.37
C GLY A 105 -8.60 -4.85 -8.07
N GLN A 106 -9.25 -3.95 -7.34
CA GLN A 106 -8.69 -2.65 -6.94
C GLN A 106 -7.52 -2.84 -5.97
N ILE A 107 -7.62 -3.75 -4.99
CA ILE A 107 -6.51 -4.05 -4.07
C ILE A 107 -5.28 -4.53 -4.85
N LYS A 108 -5.48 -5.38 -5.86
CA LYS A 108 -4.38 -5.88 -6.71
C LYS A 108 -3.75 -4.78 -7.55
N GLU A 109 -4.54 -3.82 -8.04
CA GLU A 109 -4.04 -2.65 -8.77
C GLU A 109 -3.22 -1.74 -7.86
N LEU A 110 -3.68 -1.48 -6.62
CA LEU A 110 -2.91 -0.72 -5.64
C LEU A 110 -1.59 -1.41 -5.27
N LEU A 111 -1.59 -2.73 -5.09
CA LEU A 111 -0.36 -3.50 -4.85
C LEU A 111 0.63 -3.35 -6.02
N GLU A 112 0.15 -3.42 -7.26
CA GLU A 112 0.98 -3.24 -8.44
C GLU A 112 1.55 -1.82 -8.54
N LEU A 113 0.74 -0.79 -8.26
CA LEU A 113 1.20 0.60 -8.18
C LEU A 113 2.26 0.82 -7.09
N ALA A 114 2.20 0.06 -6.00
CA ALA A 114 3.17 0.09 -4.92
C ALA A 114 4.48 -0.67 -5.23
N GLU A 115 4.63 -1.23 -6.45
CA GLU A 115 5.72 -2.14 -6.83
C GLU A 115 5.73 -3.45 -6.01
N LEU A 116 4.55 -3.92 -5.58
CA LEU A 116 4.37 -5.14 -4.79
C LEU A 116 3.71 -6.28 -5.60
N PRO A 117 3.92 -7.55 -5.22
CA PRO A 117 3.26 -8.68 -5.88
C PRO A 117 1.73 -8.60 -5.74
N ARG A 118 1.00 -8.80 -6.85
CA ARG A 118 -0.48 -8.85 -6.86
C ARG A 118 -1.07 -9.96 -5.99
N SER A 119 -0.26 -10.93 -5.54
CA SER A 119 -0.69 -11.96 -4.58
C SER A 119 -0.81 -11.44 -3.15
N GLY A 120 -0.23 -10.28 -2.82
CA GLY A 120 -0.09 -9.81 -1.44
C GLY A 120 0.89 -10.64 -0.60
N GLN A 121 1.69 -11.49 -1.25
CA GLN A 121 2.66 -12.39 -0.60
C GLN A 121 4.08 -11.98 -0.98
N THR A 122 4.99 -12.10 -0.01
CA THR A 122 6.42 -11.85 -0.22
C THR A 122 7.25 -13.00 0.34
N VAL A 123 8.48 -13.10 -0.14
CA VAL A 123 9.46 -14.05 0.38
C VAL A 123 9.98 -13.53 1.72
N LEU A 124 9.98 -14.41 2.73
CA LEU A 124 10.57 -14.14 4.03
C LEU A 124 11.75 -15.07 4.30
N TYR A 125 12.62 -14.61 5.20
CA TYR A 125 13.79 -15.34 5.68
C TYR A 125 13.74 -15.48 7.21
N ASP A 126 14.12 -16.65 7.72
CA ASP A 126 14.26 -16.91 9.15
C ASP A 126 15.40 -16.04 9.70
N GLY A 127 15.10 -15.21 10.72
CA GLY A 127 16.08 -14.34 11.34
C GLY A 127 17.16 -15.06 12.15
N ARG A 128 16.99 -16.35 12.46
CA ARG A 128 17.95 -17.16 13.21
C ARG A 128 18.94 -17.89 12.31
N THR A 129 18.46 -18.46 11.21
CA THR A 129 19.28 -19.27 10.29
C THR A 129 19.69 -18.49 9.03
N GLY A 130 18.93 -17.47 8.65
CA GLY A 130 19.08 -16.78 7.36
C GLY A 130 18.48 -17.54 6.18
N GLU A 131 17.89 -18.72 6.41
CA GLU A 131 17.28 -19.53 5.36
C GLU A 131 15.94 -18.94 4.91
N LYS A 132 15.66 -19.07 3.61
CA LYS A 132 14.39 -18.67 3.02
C LYS A 132 13.29 -19.64 3.47
N PHE A 133 12.10 -19.11 3.75
CA PHE A 133 10.90 -19.94 3.96
C PHE A 133 10.38 -20.51 2.63
N ASP A 134 10.02 -21.79 2.64
CA ASP A 134 9.43 -22.52 1.51
C ASP A 134 8.01 -22.05 1.16
#